data_AF-K8X509-F1
#
_entry.id   AF-K8X509-F1
#
_cell.length_a   1.000
_cell.length_b   1.000
_cell.length_c   1.000
_cell.angle_alpha   90.00
_cell.angle_beta   90.00
_cell.angle_gamma   90.00
#
_symmetry.space_group_name_H-M   'P 1'
#
loop_
_entity.id
_entity.type
_entity.pdbx_description
1 polymer ?
#
loop_
_entity_poly.entity_id
_entity_poly.type
_entity_poly.pdbx_seq_one_letter_code
_entity_poly.pdbx_strand_id
1 'polypeptide(L)'
;MRSASAHARRRPCRTAHDVHTRLATGAKTVVLDSPPETTVELHDLPDGVTLRVEGSSRVQITDTTVRSEQRGPAIVITGAAHAQLFGHARAHAYTTATVDAFDHTRVTAHNRAAVSAVDHAHIYAGENATVYAYDHAAVHAHDDAQVHATDSTRIVLHGNAHAAAARGVTVFGPARANVTVAAR
;
A
#
# COMPACT_ATOMS: atom_id res chain seq x y z
N MET A 1 -29.74 -35.33 -10.25
CA MET A 1 -29.95 -33.88 -10.08
C MET A 1 -28.86 -33.33 -9.16
N ARG A 2 -28.37 -32.14 -9.49
CA ARG A 2 -27.07 -31.55 -9.12
C ARG A 2 -26.94 -31.21 -7.62
N SER A 3 -25.75 -31.44 -7.06
CA SER A 3 -25.16 -30.56 -6.05
C SER A 3 -23.63 -30.69 -6.09
N ALA A 4 -22.99 -29.83 -6.87
CA ALA A 4 -21.56 -29.58 -6.79
C ALA A 4 -21.39 -28.13 -6.32
N SER A 5 -21.46 -27.95 -5.00
CA SER A 5 -21.20 -26.68 -4.31
C SER A 5 -19.87 -26.81 -3.57
N ALA A 6 -18.83 -26.16 -4.10
CA ALA A 6 -17.73 -25.54 -3.34
C ALA A 6 -16.72 -24.99 -4.35
N HIS A 7 -16.51 -23.67 -4.31
CA HIS A 7 -15.50 -22.87 -5.02
C HIS A 7 -14.41 -23.65 -5.79
N ALA A 8 -14.61 -23.87 -7.09
CA ALA A 8 -13.47 -23.96 -7.98
C ALA A 8 -12.68 -22.65 -7.82
N ARG A 9 -11.46 -22.71 -7.27
CA ARG A 9 -10.54 -21.58 -7.18
C ARG A 9 -10.45 -20.96 -8.58
N ARG A 10 -11.14 -19.83 -8.78
CA ARG A 10 -11.12 -19.12 -10.07
C ARG A 10 -9.66 -18.79 -10.36
N ARG A 11 -9.20 -19.12 -11.57
CA ARG A 11 -7.82 -18.84 -12.00
C ARG A 11 -7.49 -17.36 -11.71
N PRO A 12 -6.32 -17.06 -11.11
CA PRO A 12 -5.87 -15.68 -10.94
C PRO A 12 -5.84 -14.95 -12.28
N CYS A 13 -6.20 -13.68 -12.25
CA CYS A 13 -5.99 -12.77 -13.37
C CYS A 13 -4.48 -12.58 -13.56
N ARG A 14 -4.03 -12.50 -14.82
CA ARG A 14 -2.62 -12.26 -15.18
C ARG A 14 -2.44 -10.89 -15.84
N THR A 15 -3.51 -10.29 -16.34
CA THR A 15 -3.48 -9.01 -17.09
C THR A 15 -4.58 -8.05 -16.61
N ALA A 16 -4.47 -6.77 -17.00
CA ALA A 16 -5.52 -5.77 -16.76
C ALA A 16 -6.85 -6.18 -17.41
N HIS A 17 -6.80 -6.73 -18.63
CA HIS A 17 -7.98 -7.23 -19.33
C HIS A 17 -8.71 -8.31 -18.53
N ASP A 18 -7.97 -9.25 -17.93
CA ASP A 18 -8.57 -10.28 -17.08
C ASP A 18 -9.28 -9.68 -15.86
N VAL A 19 -8.65 -8.68 -15.23
CA VAL A 19 -9.22 -7.98 -14.07
C VAL A 19 -10.52 -7.28 -14.46
N HIS A 20 -10.52 -6.46 -15.51
CA HIS A 20 -11.71 -5.74 -15.96
C HIS A 20 -12.84 -6.69 -16.39
N THR A 21 -12.51 -7.74 -17.14
CA THR A 21 -13.48 -8.76 -17.53
C THR A 21 -14.10 -9.43 -16.31
N ARG A 22 -13.27 -9.75 -15.30
CA ARG A 22 -13.75 -10.36 -14.06
C ARG A 22 -14.71 -9.43 -13.31
N LEU A 23 -14.37 -8.16 -13.19
CA LEU A 23 -15.21 -7.16 -12.54
C LEU A 23 -16.53 -6.92 -13.30
N ALA A 24 -16.48 -6.86 -14.63
CA ALA A 24 -17.66 -6.71 -15.49
C ALA A 24 -18.65 -7.88 -15.34
N THR A 25 -18.15 -9.09 -15.03
CA THR A 25 -19.01 -10.25 -14.71
C THR A 25 -19.54 -10.27 -13.26
N GLY A 26 -19.38 -9.16 -12.52
CA GLY A 26 -19.92 -8.99 -11.17
C GLY A 26 -19.05 -9.57 -10.06
N ALA A 27 -17.77 -9.86 -10.31
CA ALA A 27 -16.89 -10.32 -9.25
C ALA A 27 -16.59 -9.19 -8.25
N LYS A 28 -16.84 -9.45 -6.97
CA LYS A 28 -16.48 -8.55 -5.87
C LYS A 28 -15.02 -8.69 -5.45
N THR A 29 -14.39 -9.83 -5.72
CA THR A 29 -12.99 -10.08 -5.37
C THR A 29 -12.25 -10.63 -6.58
N VAL A 30 -11.11 -10.04 -6.88
CA VAL A 30 -10.22 -10.42 -7.98
C VAL A 30 -8.83 -10.65 -7.41
N VAL A 31 -8.21 -11.77 -7.79
CA VAL A 31 -6.81 -12.07 -7.48
C VAL A 31 -5.99 -11.81 -8.73
N LEU A 32 -4.96 -10.97 -8.60
CA LEU A 32 -3.94 -10.68 -9.59
C LEU A 32 -2.64 -11.36 -9.17
N ASP A 33 -2.13 -12.23 -10.02
CA ASP A 33 -0.85 -12.90 -9.87
C ASP A 33 -0.14 -12.78 -11.22
N SER A 34 0.38 -11.62 -11.60
CA SER A 34 1.06 -11.44 -12.89
C SER A 34 2.53 -11.89 -12.80
N PRO A 35 3.13 -12.41 -13.87
CA PRO A 35 4.58 -12.55 -13.96
C PRO A 35 5.29 -11.21 -13.66
N PRO A 36 6.44 -11.23 -12.97
CA PRO A 36 7.13 -10.03 -12.50
C PRO A 36 7.69 -9.14 -13.63
N GLU A 37 7.78 -9.66 -14.85
CA GLU A 37 8.26 -8.94 -16.03
C GLU A 37 7.21 -7.98 -16.60
N THR A 38 5.94 -8.12 -16.20
CA THR A 38 4.83 -7.31 -16.70
C THR A 38 4.24 -6.46 -15.60
N THR A 39 4.16 -5.15 -15.84
CA THR A 39 3.38 -4.23 -15.00
C THR A 39 1.93 -4.23 -15.47
N VAL A 40 1.00 -4.53 -14.56
CA VAL A 40 -0.43 -4.45 -14.82
C VAL A 40 -0.94 -3.06 -14.42
N GLU A 41 -1.43 -2.30 -15.38
CA GLU A 41 -1.97 -0.95 -15.17
C GLU A 41 -3.48 -1.02 -14.95
N LEU A 42 -3.96 -0.42 -13.86
CA LEU A 42 -5.36 -0.36 -13.48
C LEU A 42 -5.75 1.06 -13.11
N HIS A 43 -6.94 1.47 -13.55
CA HIS A 43 -7.47 2.81 -13.31
C HIS A 43 -8.87 2.73 -12.69
N ASP A 44 -9.12 3.59 -11.71
CA ASP A 44 -10.44 3.86 -11.12
C ASP A 44 -11.27 2.59 -10.86
N LEU A 45 -10.69 1.68 -10.06
CA LEU A 45 -11.37 0.44 -9.71
C LEU A 45 -12.72 0.73 -9.03
N PRO A 46 -13.78 -0.04 -9.34
CA PRO A 46 -15.12 0.23 -8.81
C PRO A 46 -15.20 0.11 -7.28
N ASP A 47 -16.15 0.82 -6.69
CA ASP A 47 -16.41 0.76 -5.26
C ASP A 47 -16.86 -0.64 -4.80
N GLY A 48 -16.44 -1.04 -3.61
CA GLY A 48 -16.88 -2.29 -2.99
C GLY A 48 -16.25 -3.55 -3.59
N VAL A 49 -15.27 -3.39 -4.49
CA VAL A 49 -14.45 -4.50 -4.99
C VAL A 49 -13.20 -4.66 -4.14
N THR A 50 -12.64 -5.87 -4.12
CA THR A 50 -11.35 -6.19 -3.52
C THR A 50 -10.42 -6.69 -4.60
N LEU A 51 -9.28 -6.03 -4.77
CA LEU A 51 -8.17 -6.51 -5.59
C LEU A 51 -7.07 -7.06 -4.67
N ARG A 52 -6.76 -8.34 -4.80
CA ARG A 52 -5.64 -8.98 -4.13
C ARG A 52 -4.50 -9.15 -5.12
N VAL A 53 -3.39 -8.47 -4.87
CA VAL A 53 -2.15 -8.56 -5.65
C VAL A 53 -1.21 -9.49 -4.89
N GLU A 54 -0.84 -10.59 -5.53
CA GLU A 54 -0.11 -11.70 -4.90
C GLU A 54 1.12 -12.10 -5.74
N GLY A 55 1.92 -13.04 -5.21
CA GLY A 55 3.11 -13.55 -5.89
C GLY A 55 4.19 -12.48 -5.99
N SER A 56 4.75 -12.32 -7.19
CA SER A 56 5.76 -11.31 -7.53
C SER A 56 5.22 -10.28 -8.52
N SER A 57 3.89 -10.09 -8.52
CA SER A 57 3.22 -9.19 -9.46
C SER A 57 3.77 -7.77 -9.38
N ARG A 58 3.85 -7.10 -10.54
CA ARG A 58 4.01 -5.64 -10.62
C ARG A 58 2.71 -5.01 -11.04
N VAL A 59 2.25 -3.99 -10.32
CA VAL A 59 0.98 -3.30 -10.61
C VAL A 59 1.16 -1.79 -10.48
N GLN A 60 0.52 -1.05 -11.37
CA GLN A 60 0.34 0.39 -11.25
C GLN A 60 -1.15 0.66 -11.12
N ILE A 61 -1.56 1.37 -10.07
CA ILE A 61 -2.95 1.68 -9.79
C ILE A 61 -3.12 3.18 -9.62
N THR A 62 -3.92 3.78 -10.50
CA THR A 62 -4.31 5.19 -10.39
C THR A 62 -5.77 5.26 -9.98
N ASP A 63 -6.05 5.97 -8.90
CA ASP A 63 -7.42 6.29 -8.50
C ASP A 63 -7.61 7.80 -8.50
N THR A 64 -8.33 8.32 -9.47
CA THR A 64 -8.58 9.75 -9.62
C THR A 64 -9.77 10.21 -8.78
N THR A 65 -10.54 9.27 -8.23
CA THR A 65 -11.81 9.57 -7.60
C THR A 65 -11.64 9.84 -6.10
N VAL A 66 -12.01 11.05 -5.67
CA VAL A 66 -12.03 11.43 -4.26
C VAL A 66 -13.21 10.77 -3.55
N ARG A 67 -12.93 9.91 -2.56
CA ARG A 67 -13.96 9.20 -1.79
C ARG A 67 -13.80 9.41 -0.29
N SER A 68 -14.88 9.21 0.46
CA SER A 68 -14.78 9.06 1.93
C SER A 68 -14.03 7.77 2.28
N GLU A 69 -13.49 7.68 3.49
CA GLU A 69 -12.68 6.54 3.97
C GLU A 69 -13.37 5.17 3.83
N GLN A 70 -14.70 5.17 3.96
CA GLN A 70 -15.51 3.95 3.96
C GLN A 70 -15.97 3.52 2.55
N ARG A 71 -15.51 4.20 1.50
CA ARG A 71 -15.90 3.95 0.11
C ARG A 71 -14.67 3.81 -0.78
N GLY A 72 -14.74 2.89 -1.74
CA GLY A 72 -13.69 2.63 -2.72
C GLY A 72 -13.32 1.15 -2.84
N PRO A 73 -12.35 0.85 -3.71
CA PRO A 73 -11.77 -0.50 -3.80
C PRO A 73 -10.90 -0.80 -2.58
N ALA A 74 -10.95 -2.05 -2.10
CA ALA A 74 -9.98 -2.56 -1.15
C ALA A 74 -8.81 -3.20 -1.93
N ILE A 75 -7.67 -2.53 -1.98
CA ILE A 75 -6.45 -3.07 -2.59
C ILE A 75 -5.61 -3.74 -1.49
N VAL A 76 -5.23 -4.99 -1.71
CA VAL A 76 -4.42 -5.78 -0.78
C VAL A 76 -3.22 -6.31 -1.53
N ILE A 77 -2.01 -5.97 -1.08
CA ILE A 77 -0.75 -6.29 -1.74
C ILE A 77 0.04 -7.19 -0.79
N THR A 78 0.40 -8.38 -1.27
CA THR A 78 1.05 -9.43 -0.47
C THR A 78 2.11 -10.15 -1.28
N GLY A 79 2.86 -11.04 -0.63
CA GLY A 79 3.98 -11.73 -1.27
C GLY A 79 5.13 -10.77 -1.52
N ALA A 80 5.85 -10.99 -2.61
CA ALA A 80 6.91 -10.11 -3.10
C ALA A 80 6.37 -9.15 -4.20
N ALA A 81 5.07 -8.88 -4.19
CA ALA A 81 4.46 -7.99 -5.16
C ALA A 81 4.92 -6.54 -4.94
N HIS A 82 5.02 -5.80 -6.04
CA HIS A 82 5.38 -4.40 -6.06
C HIS A 82 4.23 -3.58 -6.68
N ALA A 83 3.74 -2.58 -5.95
CA ALA A 83 2.70 -1.70 -6.43
C ALA A 83 3.15 -0.24 -6.49
N GLN A 84 2.74 0.46 -7.55
CA GLN A 84 2.82 1.92 -7.64
C GLN A 84 1.40 2.48 -7.55
N LEU A 85 1.15 3.38 -6.60
CA LEU A 85 -0.17 3.91 -6.30
C LEU A 85 -0.19 5.42 -6.53
N PHE A 86 -1.21 5.90 -7.23
CA PHE A 86 -1.35 7.31 -7.61
C PHE A 86 -2.73 7.87 -7.25
N GLY A 87 -2.83 9.19 -7.16
CA GLY A 87 -4.07 9.91 -6.85
C GLY A 87 -4.56 9.65 -5.42
N HIS A 88 -5.74 9.05 -5.30
CA HIS A 88 -6.45 8.79 -4.04
C HIS A 88 -6.50 7.30 -3.66
N ALA A 89 -5.65 6.47 -4.30
CA ALA A 89 -5.66 5.02 -4.11
C ALA A 89 -5.37 4.64 -2.66
N ARG A 90 -6.00 3.55 -2.21
CA ARG A 90 -5.87 3.03 -0.85
C ARG A 90 -5.50 1.56 -0.84
N ALA A 91 -4.45 1.21 -0.13
CA ALA A 91 -3.96 -0.16 -0.10
C ALA A 91 -3.53 -0.64 1.29
N HIS A 92 -3.55 -1.95 1.45
CA HIS A 92 -2.96 -2.65 2.59
C HIS A 92 -1.81 -3.50 2.08
N ALA A 93 -0.62 -3.31 2.62
CA ALA A 93 0.60 -4.03 2.28
C ALA A 93 1.00 -4.96 3.43
N TYR A 94 1.24 -6.23 3.10
CA TYR A 94 1.61 -7.25 4.07
C TYR A 94 2.83 -8.04 3.60
N THR A 95 3.30 -8.93 4.48
CA THR A 95 4.41 -9.86 4.27
C THR A 95 5.71 -9.16 3.88
N THR A 96 6.02 -9.09 2.60
CA THR A 96 7.26 -8.53 2.02
C THR A 96 6.93 -7.67 0.79
N ALA A 97 5.69 -7.18 0.72
CA ALA A 97 5.23 -6.36 -0.38
C ALA A 97 5.97 -5.02 -0.39
N THR A 98 6.20 -4.51 -1.60
CA THR A 98 6.77 -3.17 -1.81
C THR A 98 5.70 -2.25 -2.39
N VAL A 99 5.58 -1.03 -1.86
CA VAL A 99 4.62 -0.04 -2.37
C VAL A 99 5.30 1.30 -2.56
N ASP A 100 5.20 1.87 -3.77
CA ASP A 100 5.49 3.28 -4.02
C ASP A 100 4.17 4.05 -4.02
N ALA A 101 4.04 5.00 -3.10
CA ALA A 101 2.82 5.73 -2.79
C ALA A 101 3.02 7.22 -3.08
N PHE A 102 2.28 7.74 -4.05
CA PHE A 102 2.38 9.12 -4.53
C PHE A 102 1.11 9.93 -4.23
N ASP A 103 1.13 11.23 -4.50
CA ASP A 103 -0.04 12.12 -4.38
C ASP A 103 -0.77 12.02 -3.04
N HIS A 104 -2.06 11.72 -3.02
CA HIS A 104 -2.92 11.67 -1.82
C HIS A 104 -3.24 10.21 -1.44
N THR A 105 -2.36 9.28 -1.78
CA THR A 105 -2.57 7.85 -1.51
C THR A 105 -2.52 7.55 -0.02
N ARG A 106 -3.14 6.42 0.34
CA ARG A 106 -3.12 5.92 1.71
C ARG A 106 -2.69 4.47 1.75
N VAL A 107 -1.66 4.17 2.53
CA VAL A 107 -1.14 2.81 2.66
C VAL A 107 -1.10 2.40 4.12
N THR A 108 -1.64 1.22 4.42
CA THR A 108 -1.44 0.56 5.71
C THR A 108 -0.46 -0.59 5.51
N ALA A 109 0.69 -0.55 6.17
CA ALA A 109 1.79 -1.48 6.00
C ALA A 109 2.08 -2.25 7.30
N HIS A 110 2.20 -3.57 7.17
CA HIS A 110 2.47 -4.49 8.28
C HIS A 110 3.52 -5.54 7.89
N ASN A 111 3.92 -6.38 8.84
CA ASN A 111 4.96 -7.40 8.73
C ASN A 111 6.28 -6.78 8.27
N ARG A 112 6.85 -7.24 7.16
CA ARG A 112 8.10 -6.72 6.57
C ARG A 112 7.82 -5.97 5.26
N ALA A 113 6.63 -5.40 5.12
CA ALA A 113 6.30 -4.57 3.96
C ALA A 113 7.19 -3.33 3.92
N ALA A 114 7.57 -2.92 2.71
CA ALA A 114 8.35 -1.71 2.46
C ALA A 114 7.49 -0.70 1.70
N VAL A 115 7.53 0.57 2.12
CA VAL A 115 6.76 1.64 1.47
C VAL A 115 7.66 2.83 1.19
N SER A 116 7.68 3.31 -0.05
CA SER A 116 8.19 4.63 -0.41
C SER A 116 7.01 5.59 -0.52
N ALA A 117 7.02 6.67 0.25
CA ALA A 117 5.92 7.63 0.35
C ALA A 117 6.41 9.02 -0.05
N VAL A 118 5.74 9.61 -1.04
CA VAL A 118 6.13 10.85 -1.69
C VAL A 118 4.94 11.80 -1.74
N ASP A 119 5.21 13.10 -1.87
CA ASP A 119 4.21 14.17 -1.92
C ASP A 119 3.28 14.17 -0.71
N HIS A 120 1.98 13.97 -0.89
CA HIS A 120 0.98 14.04 0.18
C HIS A 120 0.52 12.65 0.65
N ALA A 121 1.35 11.63 0.45
CA ALA A 121 1.00 10.26 0.80
C ALA A 121 0.91 10.07 2.32
N HIS A 122 -0.09 9.30 2.75
CA HIS A 122 -0.36 9.02 4.17
C HIS A 122 -0.16 7.54 4.47
N ILE A 123 0.79 7.23 5.37
CA ILE A 123 1.17 5.86 5.69
C ILE A 123 0.88 5.54 7.15
N TYR A 124 0.27 4.39 7.38
CA TYR A 124 0.19 3.75 8.70
C TYR A 124 1.11 2.53 8.67
N ALA A 125 2.16 2.52 9.47
CA ALA A 125 3.15 1.44 9.50
C ALA A 125 3.21 0.81 10.89
N GLY A 126 3.15 -0.51 10.95
CA GLY A 126 3.24 -1.29 12.18
C GLY A 126 4.12 -2.53 12.02
N GLU A 127 4.20 -3.33 13.08
CA GLU A 127 5.05 -4.51 13.16
C GLU A 127 6.50 -4.21 12.74
N ASN A 128 7.07 -4.87 11.72
CA ASN A 128 8.44 -4.67 11.24
C ASN A 128 8.48 -3.92 9.88
N ALA A 129 7.46 -3.11 9.59
CA ALA A 129 7.36 -2.42 8.30
C ALA A 129 8.42 -1.32 8.19
N THR A 130 8.91 -1.10 6.97
CA THR A 130 9.88 -0.05 6.66
C THR A 130 9.23 1.01 5.77
N VAL A 131 9.38 2.28 6.13
CA VAL A 131 8.87 3.42 5.36
C VAL A 131 10.02 4.35 5.01
N TYR A 132 10.11 4.72 3.74
CA TYR A 132 10.92 5.82 3.24
C TYR A 132 9.98 6.97 2.86
N ALA A 133 10.10 8.12 3.52
CA ALA A 133 9.16 9.23 3.39
C ALA A 133 9.86 10.52 2.95
N TYR A 134 9.26 11.18 1.96
CA TYR A 134 9.83 12.34 1.27
C TYR A 134 8.78 13.45 1.12
N ASP A 135 9.25 14.65 0.79
CA ASP A 135 8.41 15.83 0.53
C ASP A 135 7.41 16.16 1.64
N HIS A 136 6.11 16.03 1.39
CA HIS A 136 5.04 16.38 2.33
C HIS A 136 4.38 15.15 2.99
N ALA A 137 5.02 13.98 2.91
CA ALA A 137 4.44 12.73 3.34
C ALA A 137 4.13 12.73 4.84
N ALA A 138 3.11 11.97 5.23
CA ALA A 138 2.70 11.80 6.62
C ALA A 138 2.76 10.33 7.03
N VAL A 139 3.49 10.02 8.10
CA VAL A 139 3.68 8.64 8.57
C VAL A 139 3.26 8.50 10.02
N HIS A 140 2.37 7.55 10.30
CA HIS A 140 2.03 7.08 11.64
C HIS A 140 2.69 5.72 11.84
N ALA A 141 3.69 5.64 12.72
CA ALA A 141 4.43 4.41 12.97
C ALA A 141 4.26 3.92 14.42
N HIS A 142 4.10 2.60 14.56
CA HIS A 142 3.91 1.89 15.83
C HIS A 142 4.66 0.54 15.82
N ASP A 143 4.61 -0.19 16.93
CA ASP A 143 5.35 -1.43 17.17
C ASP A 143 6.84 -1.30 16.86
N ASP A 144 7.43 -2.13 16.00
CA ASP A 144 8.86 -2.12 15.66
C ASP A 144 9.12 -1.45 14.28
N ALA A 145 8.17 -0.66 13.78
CA ALA A 145 8.26 -0.05 12.45
C ALA A 145 9.43 0.93 12.34
N GLN A 146 10.05 0.98 11.15
CA GLN A 146 11.22 1.79 10.85
C GLN A 146 10.87 2.86 9.83
N VAL A 147 11.17 4.13 10.13
CA VAL A 147 10.90 5.25 9.23
C VAL A 147 12.19 5.99 8.88
N HIS A 148 12.46 6.17 7.60
CA HIS A 148 13.52 7.04 7.09
C HIS A 148 12.85 8.25 6.44
N ALA A 149 13.14 9.46 6.91
CA ALA A 149 12.43 10.64 6.46
C ALA A 149 13.35 11.83 6.15
N THR A 150 12.96 12.59 5.14
CA THR A 150 13.57 13.88 4.76
C THR A 150 12.50 14.92 4.40
N ASP A 151 12.96 16.13 4.08
CA ASP A 151 12.16 17.24 3.57
C ASP A 151 11.08 17.68 4.56
N SER A 152 9.86 17.96 4.10
CA SER A 152 8.76 18.46 4.94
C SER A 152 7.88 17.34 5.53
N THR A 153 8.45 16.13 5.68
CA THR A 153 7.74 14.95 6.18
C THR A 153 7.28 15.15 7.62
N ARG A 154 6.09 14.62 7.94
CA ARG A 154 5.55 14.56 9.30
C ARG A 154 5.48 13.12 9.78
N ILE A 155 6.01 12.86 10.97
CA ILE A 155 5.99 11.53 11.58
C ILE A 155 5.28 11.60 12.93
N VAL A 156 4.42 10.62 13.22
CA VAL A 156 3.89 10.36 14.56
C VAL A 156 4.40 8.99 15.00
N LEU A 157 5.22 8.96 16.06
CA LEU A 157 5.85 7.74 16.58
C LEU A 157 5.22 7.26 17.87
N HIS A 158 4.89 5.97 17.92
CA HIS A 158 4.37 5.26 19.08
C HIS A 158 5.12 3.94 19.32
N GLY A 159 4.99 3.38 20.53
CA GLY A 159 5.56 2.07 20.87
C GLY A 159 7.08 2.05 20.74
N ASN A 160 7.61 0.99 20.11
CA ASN A 160 9.03 0.82 19.84
C ASN A 160 9.42 1.34 18.45
N ALA A 161 8.56 2.13 17.79
CA ALA A 161 8.83 2.57 16.43
C ALA A 161 10.02 3.51 16.44
N HIS A 162 10.87 3.41 15.41
CA HIS A 162 12.09 4.17 15.27
C HIS A 162 12.05 5.03 14.01
N ALA A 163 12.68 6.20 14.07
CA ALA A 163 12.85 7.04 12.88
C ALA A 163 14.29 7.55 12.73
N ALA A 164 14.79 7.52 11.51
CA ALA A 164 15.93 8.30 11.07
C ALA A 164 15.40 9.55 10.34
N ALA A 165 15.61 10.73 10.92
CA ALA A 165 15.07 11.99 10.41
C ALA A 165 16.17 12.95 9.98
N ALA A 166 16.05 13.51 8.77
CA ALA A 166 16.89 14.59 8.26
C ALA A 166 16.28 15.98 8.52
N ARG A 167 16.96 17.03 8.06
CA ARG A 167 16.51 18.42 8.24
C ARG A 167 15.16 18.67 7.54
N GLY A 168 14.23 19.27 8.27
CA GLY A 168 12.88 19.63 7.77
C GLY A 168 11.79 18.71 8.29
N VAL A 169 12.15 17.48 8.70
CA VAL A 169 11.22 16.50 9.24
C VAL A 169 10.69 16.97 10.58
N THR A 170 9.38 16.85 10.78
CA THR A 170 8.74 17.11 12.06
C THR A 170 8.26 15.80 12.67
N VAL A 171 8.71 15.49 13.89
CA VAL A 171 8.33 14.26 14.60
C VAL A 171 7.50 14.57 15.85
N PHE A 172 6.38 13.88 15.98
CA PHE A 172 5.44 13.93 17.10
C PHE A 172 5.32 12.56 17.77
N GLY A 173 4.56 12.51 18.86
CA GLY A 173 4.19 11.27 19.53
C GLY A 173 5.05 10.93 20.76
N PRO A 174 4.59 9.96 21.57
CA PRO A 174 5.24 9.58 22.81
C PRO A 174 6.63 8.95 22.60
N ALA A 175 6.86 8.29 21.45
CA ALA A 175 8.12 7.59 21.15
C ALA A 175 9.15 8.49 20.42
N ARG A 176 9.05 9.81 20.52
CA ARG A 176 10.00 10.75 19.89
C ARG A 176 11.46 10.60 20.33
N ALA A 177 11.71 9.91 21.45
CA ALA A 177 13.05 9.57 21.91
C ALA A 177 13.74 8.52 21.01
N ASN A 178 12.96 7.78 20.22
CA ASN A 178 13.44 6.76 19.29
C ASN A 178 13.90 7.34 17.94
N VAL A 179 14.11 8.66 17.88
CA VAL A 179 14.53 9.37 16.68
C VAL A 179 16.04 9.53 16.66
N THR A 180 16.66 9.05 15.59
CA THR A 180 18.04 9.36 15.24
C THR A 180 18.04 10.49 14.23
N VAL A 181 18.71 11.60 14.53
CA VAL A 181 18.90 12.69 13.57
C VAL A 181 20.10 12.36 12.70
N ALA A 182 19.89 12.24 11.38
CA ALA A 182 20.98 12.02 10.44
C ALA A 182 21.92 13.24 10.44
N ALA A 183 23.19 13.03 10.78
CA ALA A 183 24.21 14.06 10.65
C ALA A 183 24.48 14.33 9.16
N ARG A 184 24.71 15.59 8.81
CA ARG A 184 25.00 16.06 7.45
C ARG A 184 26.23 15.39 6.86
#